data_AF-A0A3B8LG48-F1
#
_entry.id   AF-A0A3B8LG48-F1
#
_cell.length_a   1.000
_cell.length_b   1.000
_cell.length_c   1.000
_cell.angle_alpha   90.00
_cell.angle_beta   90.00
_cell.angle_gamma   90.00
#
_symmetry.space_group_name_H-M   'P 1'
#
loop_
_entity.id
_entity.type
_entity.pdbx_description
1 polymer ?
#
loop_
_entity_poly.entity_id
_entity_poly.type
_entity_poly.pdbx_seq_one_letter_code
_entity_poly.pdbx_strand_id
1 'polypeptide(L)'
;MKLLDRDLLRASAVALAKRELAHREDVERARSQLVELRADVFECFDVFHQTLDTKGLDVLHLEVGEVRQDRKDFRSWECVLRRGRWKAILVAKSSGKLRCVGPFREGEEEGPCAHARFEEKERMKEVVEGFLLRFVNAAFDPERLYRKKKR
;
A
#
# COMPACT_ATOMS: atom_id res chain seq x y z
N MET A 1 7.27 11.56 47.16
CA MET A 1 7.14 11.49 45.69
C MET A 1 5.90 10.67 45.36
N LYS A 2 4.75 11.31 45.06
CA LYS A 2 3.53 10.57 44.65
C LYS A 2 3.75 10.12 43.20
N LEU A 3 3.94 8.82 43.02
CA LEU A 3 4.60 8.26 41.85
C LEU A 3 3.73 8.14 40.60
N LEU A 4 2.40 8.28 40.68
CA LEU A 4 1.45 8.47 39.56
C LEU A 4 0.02 8.45 40.13
N ASP A 5 -0.86 9.30 39.60
CA ASP A 5 -2.28 9.29 39.95
C ASP A 5 -3.00 8.19 39.16
N ARG A 6 -3.43 7.14 39.87
CA ARG A 6 -4.09 5.96 39.27
C ARG A 6 -5.46 6.28 38.72
N ASP A 7 -6.19 7.20 39.35
CA ASP A 7 -7.56 7.54 38.92
C ASP A 7 -7.53 8.40 37.66
N LEU A 8 -6.54 9.29 37.54
CA LEU A 8 -6.29 10.03 36.30
C LEU A 8 -5.97 9.07 35.14
N LEU A 9 -5.06 8.12 35.34
CA LEU A 9 -4.72 7.13 34.31
C LEU A 9 -5.94 6.30 33.88
N ARG A 10 -6.79 5.89 34.83
CA ARG A 10 -8.03 5.15 34.54
C ARG A 10 -8.99 6.00 33.72
N ALA A 11 -9.20 7.26 34.08
CA ALA A 11 -10.07 8.17 33.34
C ALA A 11 -9.57 8.38 31.90
N SER A 12 -8.25 8.57 31.72
CA SER A 12 -7.62 8.65 30.40
C SER A 12 -7.81 7.37 29.58
N ALA A 13 -7.67 6.19 30.19
CA ALA A 13 -7.87 4.91 29.51
C ALA A 13 -9.32 4.75 29.00
N VAL A 14 -10.32 5.11 29.82
CA VAL A 14 -11.73 5.07 29.42
C VAL A 14 -12.03 6.03 28.27
N ALA A 15 -11.50 7.27 28.34
CA ALA A 15 -11.68 8.25 27.28
C ALA A 15 -11.03 7.81 25.96
N LEU A 16 -9.83 7.21 26.04
CA LEU A 16 -9.13 6.66 24.88
C LEU A 16 -9.89 5.48 24.28
N ALA A 17 -10.35 4.53 25.10
CA ALA A 17 -11.11 3.37 24.64
C ALA A 17 -12.37 3.77 23.86
N LYS A 18 -13.11 4.78 24.32
CA LYS A 18 -14.28 5.31 23.60
C LYS A 18 -13.92 5.89 22.22
N ARG A 19 -12.82 6.63 22.13
CA ARG A 19 -12.35 7.21 20.85
C ARG A 19 -11.88 6.13 19.89
N GLU A 20 -11.11 5.16 20.37
CA GLU A 20 -10.58 4.10 19.53
C GLU A 20 -11.67 3.12 19.07
N LEU A 21 -12.70 2.86 19.90
CA LEU A 21 -13.84 2.05 19.49
C LEU A 21 -14.56 2.63 18.27
N ALA A 22 -14.71 3.96 18.20
CA ALA A 22 -15.32 4.64 17.07
C ALA A 22 -14.49 4.51 15.77
N HIS A 23 -13.17 4.32 15.88
CA HIS A 23 -12.29 4.17 14.71
C HIS A 23 -12.11 2.72 14.26
N ARG A 24 -12.44 1.75 15.12
CA ARG A 24 -12.24 0.33 14.82
C ARG A 24 -12.96 -0.11 13.55
N GLU A 25 -14.20 0.33 13.36
CA GLU A 25 -14.99 -0.01 12.18
C GLU A 25 -14.39 0.55 10.90
N ASP A 26 -13.89 1.79 10.93
CA ASP A 26 -13.24 2.41 9.78
C ASP A 26 -11.90 1.74 9.43
N VAL A 27 -11.14 1.31 10.45
CA VAL A 27 -9.87 0.59 10.27
C VAL A 27 -10.12 -0.80 9.67
N GLU A 28 -11.13 -1.53 10.13
CA GLU A 28 -11.50 -2.83 9.54
C GLU A 28 -12.07 -2.66 8.13
N ARG A 29 -12.85 -1.61 7.87
CA ARG A 29 -13.32 -1.29 6.51
C ARG A 29 -12.14 -1.07 5.56
N ALA A 30 -11.17 -0.26 5.96
CA ALA A 30 -9.96 -0.03 5.15
C ALA A 30 -9.18 -1.32 4.90
N ARG A 31 -9.12 -2.24 5.88
CA ARG A 31 -8.51 -3.57 5.71
C ARG A 31 -9.24 -4.37 4.64
N SER A 32 -10.56 -4.51 4.76
CA SER A 32 -11.37 -5.29 3.81
C SER A 32 -11.25 -4.76 2.39
N GLN A 33 -11.32 -3.44 2.22
CA GLN A 33 -11.15 -2.80 0.92
C GLN A 33 -9.75 -3.05 0.33
N LEU A 34 -8.71 -3.07 1.15
CA LEU A 34 -7.36 -3.40 0.67
C LEU A 34 -7.19 -4.89 0.34
N VAL A 35 -7.87 -5.78 1.04
CA VAL A 35 -7.88 -7.22 0.74
C VAL A 35 -8.53 -7.48 -0.62
N GLU A 36 -9.66 -6.84 -0.89
CA GLU A 36 -10.33 -6.90 -2.20
C GLU A 36 -9.41 -6.36 -3.30
N LEU A 37 -8.86 -5.15 -3.13
CA LEU A 37 -7.93 -4.57 -4.09
C LEU A 37 -6.69 -5.45 -4.32
N ARG A 38 -6.17 -6.09 -3.26
CA ARG A 38 -5.05 -7.02 -3.37
C ARG A 38 -5.41 -8.23 -4.25
N ALA A 39 -6.62 -8.76 -4.12
CA ALA A 39 -7.07 -9.88 -4.95
C ALA A 39 -7.08 -9.49 -6.43
N ASP A 40 -7.65 -8.33 -6.76
CA ASP A 40 -7.67 -7.80 -8.14
C ASP A 40 -6.25 -7.62 -8.70
N VAL A 41 -5.34 -7.07 -7.90
CA VAL A 41 -3.92 -6.89 -8.29
C VAL A 41 -3.23 -8.23 -8.49
N PHE A 42 -3.51 -9.21 -7.63
CA PHE A 42 -2.96 -10.55 -7.74
C PHE A 42 -3.42 -11.24 -9.03
N GLU A 43 -4.70 -11.19 -9.35
CA GLU A 43 -5.25 -11.75 -10.61
C GLU A 43 -4.60 -11.09 -11.84
N CYS A 44 -4.40 -9.77 -11.82
CA CYS A 44 -3.72 -9.07 -12.89
C CYS A 44 -2.26 -9.51 -13.05
N PHE A 45 -1.55 -9.75 -11.94
CA PHE A 45 -0.17 -10.24 -11.97
C PHE A 45 -0.09 -11.70 -12.41
N ASP A 46 -1.07 -12.53 -12.04
CA ASP A 46 -1.16 -13.92 -12.49
C ASP A 46 -1.29 -14.00 -14.02
N VAL A 47 -2.20 -13.22 -14.61
CA VAL A 47 -2.34 -13.13 -16.09
C VAL A 47 -1.04 -12.63 -16.74
N PHE A 48 -0.36 -11.66 -16.12
CA PHE A 48 0.93 -11.17 -16.58
C PHE A 48 2.01 -12.27 -16.52
N HIS A 49 2.09 -13.05 -15.44
CA HIS A 49 3.04 -14.16 -15.29
C HIS A 49 2.78 -15.28 -16.29
N GLN A 50 1.52 -15.69 -16.46
CA GLN A 50 1.15 -16.68 -17.48
C GLN A 50 1.60 -16.23 -18.88
N THR A 51 1.47 -14.94 -19.19
CA THR A 51 1.94 -14.39 -20.46
C THR A 51 3.47 -14.50 -20.59
N LEU A 52 4.23 -14.19 -19.53
CA LEU A 52 5.69 -14.32 -19.50
C LEU A 52 6.14 -15.77 -19.64
N ASP A 53 5.44 -16.70 -19.00
CA ASP A 53 5.75 -18.13 -19.05
C ASP A 53 5.63 -18.68 -20.48
N THR A 54 4.60 -18.26 -21.23
CA THR A 54 4.48 -18.63 -22.66
C THR A 54 5.61 -18.09 -23.54
N LYS A 55 6.40 -17.14 -23.03
CA LYS A 55 7.56 -16.54 -23.71
C LYS A 55 8.89 -17.02 -23.14
N GLY A 56 8.89 -17.88 -22.12
CA GLY A 56 10.11 -18.32 -21.43
C GLY A 56 10.83 -17.19 -20.69
N LEU A 57 10.08 -16.23 -20.14
CA LEU A 57 10.58 -15.07 -19.40
C LEU A 57 10.24 -15.15 -17.90
N ASP A 58 10.35 -16.33 -17.31
CA ASP A 58 10.04 -16.66 -15.91
C ASP A 58 10.84 -15.82 -14.88
N VAL A 59 12.05 -15.39 -15.26
CA VAL A 59 12.90 -14.47 -14.46
C VAL A 59 12.27 -13.08 -14.22
N LEU A 60 11.14 -12.78 -14.87
CA LEU A 60 10.41 -11.53 -14.76
C LEU A 60 9.23 -11.59 -13.77
N HIS A 61 9.31 -12.46 -12.76
CA HIS A 61 8.28 -12.60 -11.74
C HIS A 61 8.12 -11.36 -10.84
N LEU A 62 6.88 -11.10 -10.41
CA LEU A 62 6.48 -10.00 -9.53
C LEU A 62 5.73 -10.59 -8.33
N GLU A 63 5.93 -10.04 -7.14
CA GLU A 63 5.28 -10.54 -5.92
C GLU A 63 4.21 -9.57 -5.41
N VAL A 64 3.10 -10.12 -4.91
CA VAL A 64 2.05 -9.38 -4.17
C VAL A 64 2.04 -9.87 -2.73
N GLY A 65 2.55 -9.04 -1.82
CA GLY A 65 2.62 -9.34 -0.40
C GLY A 65 1.25 -9.41 0.29
N GLU A 66 1.24 -9.86 1.54
CA GLU A 66 0.03 -9.88 2.38
C GLU A 66 -0.39 -8.48 2.81
N VAL A 67 -1.69 -8.35 3.14
CA VAL A 67 -2.22 -7.15 3.80
C VAL A 67 -1.81 -7.16 5.26
N ARG A 68 -1.11 -6.11 5.71
CA ARG A 68 -0.67 -5.95 7.10
C ARG A 68 -0.89 -4.52 7.58
N GLN A 69 -0.92 -4.31 8.88
CA GLN A 69 -1.05 -2.97 9.43
C GLN A 69 0.22 -2.14 9.12
N ASP A 70 0.03 -0.88 8.73
CA ASP A 70 1.13 0.04 8.44
C ASP A 70 1.88 0.36 9.76
N ARG A 71 3.21 0.28 9.71
CA ARG A 71 4.06 0.49 10.90
C ARG A 71 4.13 1.96 11.33
N LYS A 72 3.96 2.89 10.40
CA LYS A 72 4.01 4.35 10.62
C LYS A 72 2.62 4.91 10.98
N ASP A 73 1.55 4.26 10.53
CA ASP A 73 0.17 4.70 10.74
C ASP A 73 -0.74 3.53 11.15
N PHE A 74 -0.99 3.37 12.45
CA PHE A 74 -1.81 2.27 12.98
C PHE A 74 -3.27 2.28 12.47
N ARG A 75 -3.72 3.37 11.84
CA ARG A 75 -5.05 3.48 11.22
C ARG A 75 -5.01 3.19 9.72
N SER A 76 -3.92 2.60 9.25
CA SER A 76 -3.73 2.24 7.85
C SER A 76 -3.30 0.79 7.71
N TRP A 77 -3.65 0.21 6.57
CA TRP A 77 -3.21 -1.10 6.13
C TRP A 77 -2.39 -0.95 4.87
N GLU A 78 -1.39 -1.80 4.69
CA GLU A 78 -0.51 -1.79 3.53
C GLU A 78 -0.41 -3.17 2.88
N CYS A 79 -0.21 -3.17 1.56
CA CYS A 79 0.14 -4.32 0.73
C CYS A 79 1.36 -3.91 -0.10
N VAL A 80 2.40 -4.76 -0.10
CA VAL A 80 3.67 -4.46 -0.76
C VAL A 80 3.81 -5.29 -2.03
N LEU A 81 4.06 -4.62 -3.16
CA LEU A 81 4.43 -5.23 -4.43
C LEU A 81 5.96 -5.25 -4.55
N ARG A 82 6.54 -6.34 -5.05
CA ARG A 82 8.01 -6.49 -5.15
C ARG A 82 8.49 -7.09 -6.45
N ARG A 83 9.71 -6.70 -6.82
CA ARG A 83 10.57 -7.39 -7.79
C ARG A 83 12.03 -7.19 -7.39
N GLY A 84 12.65 -8.19 -6.78
CA GLY A 84 14.01 -8.05 -6.24
C GLY A 84 14.09 -6.84 -5.29
N ARG A 85 14.91 -5.84 -5.63
CA ARG A 85 15.06 -4.61 -4.82
C ARG A 85 13.99 -3.53 -5.10
N TRP A 86 13.16 -3.70 -6.12
CA TRP A 86 12.09 -2.76 -6.42
C TRP A 86 10.87 -3.02 -5.56
N LYS A 87 10.28 -1.94 -5.02
CA LYS A 87 9.09 -1.96 -4.17
C LYS A 87 8.06 -0.93 -4.64
N ALA A 88 6.81 -1.28 -4.42
CA ALA A 88 5.65 -0.41 -4.50
C ALA A 88 4.71 -0.77 -3.34
N ILE A 89 3.99 0.21 -2.79
CA ILE A 89 3.13 0.00 -1.62
C ILE A 89 1.75 0.58 -1.90
N LEU A 90 0.71 -0.24 -1.71
CA LEU A 90 -0.67 0.20 -1.66
C LEU A 90 -1.05 0.38 -0.18
N VAL A 91 -1.52 1.57 0.19
CA VAL A 91 -1.88 1.92 1.57
C VAL A 91 -3.33 2.36 1.63
N ALA A 92 -4.15 1.63 2.36
CA ALA A 92 -5.55 1.99 2.65
C ALA A 92 -5.64 2.64 4.03
N LYS A 93 -6.14 3.86 4.08
CA LYS A 93 -6.38 4.60 5.32
C LYS A 93 -7.80 4.40 5.81
N SER A 94 -8.01 4.41 7.13
CA SER A 94 -9.34 4.42 7.74
C SER A 94 -10.23 5.57 7.25
N SER A 95 -9.65 6.65 6.73
CA SER A 95 -10.37 7.77 6.11
C SER A 95 -10.97 7.46 4.72
N GLY A 96 -10.95 6.21 4.26
CA GLY A 96 -11.41 5.82 2.92
C GLY A 96 -10.47 6.23 1.77
N LYS A 97 -9.23 6.65 2.08
CA LYS A 97 -8.24 7.08 1.09
C LYS A 97 -7.30 5.93 0.74
N LEU A 98 -7.09 5.70 -0.56
CA LEU A 98 -6.04 4.85 -1.09
C LEU A 98 -4.82 5.72 -1.43
N ARG A 99 -3.62 5.27 -1.04
CA ARG A 99 -2.34 5.86 -1.43
C ARG A 99 -1.47 4.78 -2.07
N CYS A 100 -0.95 5.06 -3.26
CA CYS A 100 0.02 4.22 -3.94
C CYS A 100 1.39 4.89 -3.85
N VAL A 101 2.37 4.25 -3.22
CA VAL A 101 3.73 4.78 -3.00
C VAL A 101 4.72 4.00 -3.86
N GLY A 102 5.46 4.72 -4.70
CA GLY A 102 6.50 4.15 -5.57
C GLY A 102 6.18 4.24 -7.06
N PRO A 103 6.89 3.48 -7.91
CA PRO A 103 7.98 2.55 -7.57
C PRO A 103 9.22 3.21 -6.95
N PHE A 104 9.95 2.47 -6.11
CA PHE A 104 11.26 2.86 -5.58
C PHE A 104 12.14 1.63 -5.29
N ARG A 105 13.45 1.83 -5.11
CA ARG A 105 14.38 0.77 -4.72
C ARG A 105 14.57 0.75 -3.20
N GLU A 106 14.75 -0.43 -2.64
CA GLU A 106 15.05 -0.58 -1.23
C GLU A 106 16.33 0.20 -0.84
N GLY A 107 16.20 1.05 0.18
CA GLY A 107 17.27 1.95 0.64
C GLY A 107 17.30 3.31 -0.06
N GLU A 108 16.48 3.53 -1.08
CA GLU A 108 16.31 4.84 -1.73
C GLU A 108 15.06 5.58 -1.20
N GLU A 109 14.95 6.87 -1.53
CA GLU A 109 13.79 7.69 -1.16
C GLU A 109 12.50 7.11 -1.77
N GLU A 110 11.41 7.17 -0.99
CA GLU A 110 10.10 6.72 -1.45
C GLU A 110 9.70 7.44 -2.75
N GLY A 111 9.24 6.67 -3.74
CA GLY A 111 8.92 7.18 -5.07
C GLY A 111 7.65 8.03 -5.12
N PRO A 112 7.20 8.44 -6.33
CA PRO A 112 6.03 9.30 -6.48
C PRO A 112 4.80 8.69 -5.83
N CYS A 113 3.98 9.53 -5.20
CA CYS A 113 2.74 9.12 -4.57
C CYS A 113 1.55 9.42 -5.49
N ALA A 114 0.65 8.46 -5.62
CA ALA A 114 -0.67 8.66 -6.22
C ALA A 114 -1.75 8.42 -5.15
N HIS A 115 -2.92 9.03 -5.34
CA HIS A 115 -4.02 8.97 -4.38
C HIS A 115 -5.35 8.81 -5.10
N ALA A 116 -6.26 8.08 -4.47
CA ALA A 116 -7.67 7.97 -4.83
C ALA A 116 -8.52 7.78 -3.56
N ARG A 117 -9.83 7.80 -3.70
CA ARG A 117 -10.77 7.37 -2.65
C ARG A 117 -11.44 6.07 -3.05
N PHE A 118 -11.69 5.18 -2.10
CA PHE A 118 -12.38 3.91 -2.38
C PHE A 118 -13.83 4.12 -2.86
N GLU A 119 -14.45 5.24 -2.51
CA GLU A 119 -15.80 5.62 -2.99
C GLU A 119 -15.80 6.00 -4.48
N GLU A 120 -14.65 6.42 -5.03
CA GLU A 120 -14.50 6.85 -6.42
C GLU A 120 -14.01 5.68 -7.29
N LYS A 121 -14.83 4.63 -7.46
CA LYS A 121 -14.41 3.34 -8.07
C LYS A 121 -13.63 3.48 -9.39
N GLU A 122 -14.16 4.23 -10.35
CA GLU A 122 -13.51 4.41 -11.67
C GLU A 122 -12.16 5.13 -11.53
N ARG A 123 -12.12 6.20 -10.73
CA ARG A 123 -10.90 6.96 -10.49
C ARG A 123 -9.85 6.11 -9.76
N MET A 124 -10.28 5.31 -8.80
CA MET A 124 -9.42 4.37 -8.09
C MET A 124 -8.79 3.36 -9.05
N LYS A 125 -9.60 2.79 -9.95
CA LYS A 125 -9.12 1.86 -10.99
C LYS A 125 -8.06 2.51 -11.87
N GLU A 126 -8.32 3.70 -12.43
CA GLU A 126 -7.33 4.44 -13.24
C GLU A 126 -6.01 4.68 -12.49
N VAL A 127 -6.10 5.09 -11.22
CA VAL A 127 -4.94 5.38 -10.38
C VAL A 127 -4.12 4.13 -10.12
N VAL A 128 -4.79 3.00 -9.83
CA VAL A 128 -4.15 1.71 -9.58
C VAL A 128 -3.51 1.18 -10.86
N GLU A 129 -4.22 1.13 -11.99
CA GLU A 129 -3.70 0.67 -13.27
C GLU A 129 -2.46 1.48 -13.70
N GLY A 130 -2.57 2.82 -13.66
CA GLY A 130 -1.45 3.70 -13.97
C GLY A 130 -0.26 3.50 -13.02
N PHE A 131 -0.52 3.18 -11.75
CA PHE A 131 0.51 2.87 -10.77
C PHE A 131 1.18 1.51 -11.03
N LEU A 132 0.42 0.45 -11.29
CA LEU A 132 0.94 -0.88 -11.60
C LEU A 132 1.82 -0.84 -12.86
N LEU A 133 1.35 -0.17 -13.92
CA LEU A 133 2.13 0.02 -15.15
C LEU A 133 3.44 0.75 -14.88
N ARG A 134 3.44 1.80 -14.05
CA ARG A 134 4.69 2.47 -13.65
C ARG A 134 5.62 1.53 -12.89
N PHE A 135 5.09 0.74 -11.95
CA PHE A 135 5.88 -0.22 -11.17
C PHE A 135 6.50 -1.29 -12.06
N VAL A 136 5.73 -1.93 -12.95
CA VAL A 136 6.23 -2.91 -13.92
C VAL A 136 7.35 -2.30 -14.77
N ASN A 137 7.08 -1.17 -15.42
CA ASN A 137 8.09 -0.51 -16.27
C ASN A 137 9.37 -0.16 -15.51
N ALA A 138 9.25 0.40 -14.31
CA ALA A 138 10.40 0.73 -13.45
C ALA A 138 11.20 -0.49 -13.03
N ALA A 139 10.49 -1.56 -12.68
CA ALA A 139 11.09 -2.78 -12.22
C ALA A 139 11.94 -3.40 -13.34
N PHE A 140 11.47 -3.39 -14.60
CA PHE A 140 12.13 -3.99 -15.77
C PHE A 140 13.09 -3.07 -16.53
N ASP A 141 12.87 -1.76 -16.51
CA ASP A 141 13.69 -0.75 -17.18
C ASP A 141 14.01 0.39 -16.19
N PRO A 142 15.00 0.18 -15.30
CA PRO A 142 15.32 1.14 -14.25
C PRO A 142 15.83 2.48 -14.81
N GLU A 143 16.52 2.48 -15.96
CA GLU A 143 17.08 3.71 -16.55
C GLU A 143 16.00 4.72 -16.92
N ARG A 144 14.81 4.25 -17.29
CA ARG A 144 13.68 5.09 -17.71
C ARG A 144 13.17 6.01 -16.62
N LEU A 145 13.31 5.63 -15.34
CA LEU A 145 12.93 6.47 -14.21
C LEU A 145 13.94 7.59 -13.92
N TYR A 146 15.24 7.31 -14.04
CA TYR A 146 16.29 8.24 -13.60
C TYR A 146 16.79 9.20 -14.70
N ARG A 147 16.44 8.97 -15.98
CA ARG A 147 16.86 9.84 -17.10
C ARG A 147 16.35 11.30 -17.02
N LYS A 148 15.40 11.63 -16.14
CA LYS A 148 14.81 12.99 -16.06
C LYS A 148 15.51 14.03 -15.16
N LYS A 149 16.62 13.70 -14.47
CA LYS A 149 17.29 14.64 -13.52
C LYS A 149 18.66 15.19 -13.94
N LYS A 150 19.14 14.96 -15.16
CA LYS A 150 20.30 15.68 -15.70
C LYS A 150 19.83 16.77 -16.67
N ARG A 151 19.39 17.90 -16.14
CA ARG A 151 19.30 19.18 -16.85
C ARG A 151 19.93 20.25 -15.98
#